data_AF-A0A960ZU57-F1
#
_entry.id   AF-A0A960ZU57-F1
#
_cell.length_a   1.000
_cell.length_b   1.000
_cell.length_c   1.000
_cell.angle_alpha   90.00
_cell.angle_beta   90.00
_cell.angle_gamma   90.00
#
_symmetry.space_group_name_H-M   'P 1'
#
loop_
_entity.id
_entity.type
_entity.pdbx_description
1 polymer ?
#
loop_
_entity_poly.entity_id
_entity_poly.type
_entity_poly.pdbx_seq_one_letter_code
_entity_poly.pdbx_strand_id
1 'polypeptide(L)'
;MKLQARNFELFSLNPVLADELRPLFTNCEGMPFPYTIGKRNNNQITSGFDEAIQAQFGQSGTEFAPFKWLEGKGYTCDFAFRFRDSVWVAEAEKSNSDKILYDFLKFHFYLAAGADAVLLLLPKNWSHRSGEVDMFAMGKERLEHCQESGFGSPQFFERTLIVGYEQATADGRTLTSAERRELIGSHHAALAHQSNGGATTV
;
A
#
# COMPACT_ATOMS: atom_id res chain seq x y z
N MET A 1 -3.86 1.59 17.47
CA MET A 1 -5.16 1.26 16.84
C MET A 1 -4.87 0.41 15.61
N LYS A 2 -5.82 -0.41 15.12
CA LYS A 2 -5.61 -1.30 13.96
C LYS A 2 -6.74 -1.18 12.94
N LEU A 3 -6.40 -1.28 11.67
CA LEU A 3 -7.30 -1.54 10.55
C LEU A 3 -7.06 -2.96 10.03
N GLN A 4 -7.89 -3.42 9.12
CA GLN A 4 -7.75 -4.67 8.39
C GLN A 4 -7.67 -4.41 6.89
N ALA A 5 -6.85 -5.18 6.19
CA ALA A 5 -6.81 -5.20 4.73
C ALA A 5 -7.69 -6.35 4.21
N ARG A 6 -8.58 -6.05 3.27
CA ARG A 6 -9.61 -6.99 2.79
C ARG A 6 -9.85 -6.84 1.30
N ASN A 7 -10.55 -7.81 0.72
CA ASN A 7 -11.07 -7.74 -0.65
C ASN A 7 -9.98 -7.36 -1.66
N PHE A 8 -8.85 -8.06 -1.58
CA PHE A 8 -7.71 -7.84 -2.47
C PHE A 8 -8.11 -8.08 -3.94
N GLU A 9 -7.81 -7.11 -4.79
CA GLU A 9 -8.05 -7.18 -6.24
C GLU A 9 -6.73 -7.01 -6.98
N LEU A 10 -6.42 -7.90 -7.92
CA LEU A 10 -5.17 -7.89 -8.67
C LEU A 10 -5.46 -7.48 -10.11
N PHE A 11 -4.66 -6.56 -10.64
CA PHE A 11 -4.73 -6.08 -12.01
C PHE A 11 -3.35 -6.06 -12.66
N SER A 12 -3.26 -6.67 -13.84
CA SER A 12 -2.08 -6.66 -14.70
C SER A 12 -2.53 -6.74 -16.14
N LEU A 13 -1.78 -6.10 -17.04
CA LEU A 13 -1.95 -6.26 -18.49
C LEU A 13 -1.47 -7.65 -18.96
N ASN A 14 -0.71 -8.35 -18.12
CA ASN A 14 -0.39 -9.77 -18.25
C ASN A 14 -1.11 -10.58 -17.15
N PRO A 15 -2.21 -11.30 -17.46
CA PRO A 15 -3.01 -11.99 -16.46
C PRO A 15 -2.26 -13.12 -15.73
N VAL A 16 -1.24 -13.72 -16.36
CA VAL A 16 -0.41 -14.76 -15.74
C VAL A 16 0.32 -14.23 -14.51
N LEU A 17 0.75 -12.97 -14.56
CA LEU A 17 1.45 -12.31 -13.46
C LEU A 17 0.56 -12.18 -12.21
N ALA A 18 -0.73 -11.90 -12.40
CA ALA A 18 -1.69 -11.81 -11.30
C ALA A 18 -1.92 -13.17 -10.64
N ASP A 19 -2.01 -14.23 -11.43
CA ASP A 19 -2.22 -15.58 -10.92
C ASP A 19 -1.01 -16.12 -10.14
N GLU A 20 0.20 -15.65 -10.46
CA GLU A 20 1.42 -15.99 -9.71
C GLU A 20 1.35 -15.56 -8.25
N LEU A 21 0.97 -14.30 -7.98
CA LEU A 21 0.93 -13.74 -6.62
C LEU A 21 -0.42 -13.89 -5.91
N ARG A 22 -1.49 -14.30 -6.62
CA ARG A 22 -2.82 -14.48 -6.03
C ARG A 22 -2.82 -15.26 -4.70
N PRO A 23 -2.09 -16.39 -4.55
CA PRO A 23 -2.07 -17.12 -3.28
C PRO A 23 -1.56 -16.30 -2.09
N LEU A 24 -0.57 -15.41 -2.30
CA LEU A 24 -0.05 -14.55 -1.23
C LEU A 24 -1.13 -13.59 -0.72
N PHE A 25 -1.88 -12.98 -1.63
CA PHE A 25 -2.93 -12.02 -1.26
C PHE A 25 -4.17 -12.69 -0.69
N THR A 26 -4.51 -13.90 -1.13
CA THR A 26 -5.55 -14.72 -0.47
C THR A 26 -5.19 -14.98 1.00
N ASN A 27 -3.93 -15.24 1.31
CA ASN A 27 -3.45 -15.41 2.69
C ASN A 27 -3.38 -14.10 3.50
N CYS A 28 -3.57 -12.94 2.86
CA CYS A 28 -3.60 -11.63 3.50
C CYS A 28 -5.03 -11.15 3.83
N GLU A 29 -6.06 -11.91 3.47
CA GLU A 29 -7.44 -11.49 3.72
C GLU A 29 -7.71 -11.30 5.22
N GLY A 30 -8.16 -10.10 5.59
CA GLY A 30 -8.39 -9.72 6.99
C GLY A 30 -7.11 -9.38 7.77
N MET A 31 -5.95 -9.28 7.10
CA MET A 31 -4.67 -8.98 7.76
C MET A 31 -4.75 -7.65 8.53
N PRO A 32 -4.50 -7.66 9.85
CA PRO A 32 -4.52 -6.43 10.62
C PRO A 32 -3.24 -5.63 10.43
N PHE A 33 -3.36 -4.32 10.26
CA PHE A 33 -2.21 -3.42 10.21
C PHE A 33 -2.40 -2.22 11.15
N PRO A 34 -1.32 -1.75 11.81
CA PRO A 34 -1.39 -0.62 12.71
C PRO A 34 -1.63 0.67 11.94
N TYR A 35 -2.31 1.62 12.60
CA TYR A 35 -2.37 2.99 12.13
C TYR A 35 -2.21 3.98 13.27
N THR A 36 -1.75 5.17 12.91
CA THR A 36 -1.67 6.34 13.78
C THR A 36 -2.39 7.52 13.15
N ILE A 37 -2.91 8.41 13.97
CA ILE A 37 -3.53 9.66 13.54
C ILE A 37 -2.56 10.78 13.88
N GLY A 38 -2.02 11.44 12.86
CA GLY A 38 -1.07 12.53 13.05
C GLY A 38 -1.73 13.74 13.73
N LYS A 39 -0.97 14.47 14.56
CA LYS A 39 -1.44 15.76 15.12
C LYS A 39 -1.40 16.91 14.10
N ARG A 40 -0.64 16.73 13.02
CA ARG A 40 -0.40 17.72 11.95
C ARG A 40 -0.98 17.17 10.63
N ASN A 41 -1.06 18.01 9.59
CA ASN A 41 -1.58 17.64 8.27
C ASN A 41 -3.02 17.11 8.27
N ASN A 42 -3.94 17.79 8.98
CA ASN A 42 -5.37 17.46 9.00
C ASN A 42 -5.68 16.03 9.46
N ASN A 43 -5.04 15.59 10.54
CA ASN A 43 -5.26 14.27 11.13
C ASN A 43 -4.99 13.12 10.15
N GLN A 44 -3.95 13.25 9.33
CA GLN A 44 -3.57 12.23 8.36
C GLN A 44 -3.37 10.88 9.05
N ILE A 45 -4.01 9.85 8.52
CA ILE A 45 -3.81 8.48 8.98
C ILE A 45 -2.52 7.98 8.34
N THR A 46 -1.56 7.59 9.17
CA THR A 46 -0.35 6.88 8.72
C THR A 46 -0.52 5.42 9.08
N SER A 47 -0.43 4.53 8.09
CA SER A 47 -0.56 3.09 8.26
C SER A 47 0.80 2.40 8.12
N GLY A 48 1.05 1.42 9.01
CA GLY A 48 2.15 0.46 8.91
C GLY A 48 1.72 -0.78 8.12
N PHE A 49 1.14 -0.54 6.95
CA PHE A 49 0.60 -1.59 6.09
C PHE A 49 1.72 -2.39 5.41
N ASP A 50 2.79 -1.70 5.03
CA ASP A 50 4.00 -2.25 4.42
C ASP A 50 4.71 -3.24 5.36
N GLU A 51 4.88 -2.94 6.65
CA GLU A 51 5.48 -3.91 7.57
C GLU A 51 4.53 -5.09 7.83
N ALA A 52 3.22 -4.85 7.89
CA ALA A 52 2.22 -5.90 8.09
C ALA A 52 2.18 -6.88 6.90
N ILE A 53 2.16 -6.37 5.66
CA ILE A 53 2.12 -7.23 4.48
C ILE A 53 3.42 -8.02 4.29
N GLN A 54 4.57 -7.41 4.61
CA GLN A 54 5.85 -8.12 4.61
C GLN A 54 5.85 -9.29 5.61
N ALA A 55 5.36 -9.05 6.83
CA ALA A 55 5.24 -10.10 7.84
C ALA A 55 4.32 -11.25 7.37
N GLN A 56 3.19 -10.92 6.72
CA GLN A 56 2.24 -11.92 6.21
C GLN A 56 2.79 -12.72 5.03
N PHE A 57 3.50 -12.06 4.11
CA PHE A 57 4.20 -12.71 3.00
C PHE A 57 5.31 -13.64 3.50
N GLY A 58 6.04 -13.23 4.55
CA GLY A 58 7.09 -14.06 5.17
C GLY A 58 6.54 -15.37 5.73
N GLN A 59 5.33 -15.35 6.29
CA GLN A 59 4.64 -16.57 6.74
C GLN A 59 4.26 -17.51 5.58
N SER A 60 4.18 -17.00 4.35
CA SER A 60 3.86 -17.75 3.14
C SER A 60 5.11 -18.25 2.39
N GLY A 61 6.28 -18.23 3.02
CA GLY A 61 7.53 -18.73 2.43
C GLY A 61 8.24 -17.73 1.52
N THR A 62 7.88 -16.46 1.60
CA THR A 62 8.53 -15.37 0.85
C THR A 62 9.86 -14.98 1.52
N GLU A 63 10.93 -14.82 0.73
CA GLU A 63 12.23 -14.38 1.24
C GLU A 63 12.42 -12.89 1.00
N PHE A 64 12.54 -12.10 2.07
CA PHE A 64 12.83 -10.68 1.97
C PHE A 64 14.33 -10.44 1.91
N ALA A 65 14.77 -9.64 0.94
CA ALA A 65 16.16 -9.25 0.82
C ALA A 65 16.26 -7.78 0.38
N PRO A 66 17.28 -7.05 0.84
CA PRO A 66 17.56 -5.73 0.30
C PRO A 66 17.77 -5.82 -1.22
N PHE A 67 16.95 -5.09 -1.98
CA PHE A 67 17.19 -4.94 -3.41
C PHE A 67 18.35 -3.99 -3.62
N LYS A 68 19.49 -4.53 -4.09
CA LYS A 68 20.68 -3.73 -4.38
C LYS A 68 20.46 -2.93 -5.67
N TRP A 69 19.88 -1.74 -5.51
CA TRP A 69 19.91 -0.70 -6.53
C TRP A 69 21.31 -0.06 -6.62
N LEU A 70 21.60 0.59 -7.75
CA LEU A 70 22.81 1.38 -7.97
C LEU A 70 22.99 2.42 -6.85
N GLU A 71 23.97 2.17 -5.98
CA GLU A 71 24.41 3.09 -4.93
C GLU A 71 24.56 4.51 -5.50
N GLY A 72 23.97 5.52 -4.84
CA GLY A 72 24.21 6.94 -5.14
C GLY A 72 23.02 7.78 -5.64
N LYS A 73 21.85 7.19 -5.95
CA LYS A 73 20.67 7.97 -6.39
C LYS A 73 19.61 8.26 -5.31
N GLY A 74 19.78 7.73 -4.10
CA GLY A 74 18.90 8.05 -2.95
C GLY A 74 17.47 7.52 -3.04
N TYR A 75 17.14 6.68 -4.03
CA TYR A 75 15.84 6.04 -4.15
C TYR A 75 15.85 4.70 -3.42
N THR A 76 14.83 4.48 -2.59
CA THR A 76 14.57 3.21 -1.90
C THR A 76 13.19 2.70 -2.32
N CYS A 77 13.08 1.39 -2.51
CA CYS A 77 11.78 0.72 -2.55
C CYS A 77 11.24 0.55 -1.14
N ASP A 78 9.93 0.36 -1.01
CA ASP A 78 9.32 0.03 0.29
C ASP A 78 9.77 -1.35 0.75
N PHE A 79 9.75 -2.34 -0.15
CA PHE A 79 10.33 -3.65 0.09
C PHE A 79 10.58 -4.42 -1.20
N ALA A 80 11.41 -5.45 -1.10
CA ALA A 80 11.66 -6.40 -2.18
C ALA A 80 11.73 -7.82 -1.61
N PHE A 81 11.32 -8.77 -2.44
CA PHE A 81 11.19 -10.14 -2.02
C PHE A 81 11.38 -11.11 -3.16
N ARG A 82 11.74 -12.35 -2.82
CA ARG A 82 11.74 -13.48 -3.73
C ARG A 82 10.53 -14.34 -3.43
N PHE A 83 9.77 -14.64 -4.48
CA PHE A 83 8.69 -15.61 -4.44
C PHE A 83 8.89 -16.57 -5.61
N ARG A 84 9.09 -17.86 -5.28
CA ARG A 84 9.62 -18.85 -6.22
C ARG A 84 10.98 -18.37 -6.76
N ASP A 85 11.19 -18.41 -8.07
CA ASP A 85 12.44 -18.01 -8.71
C ASP A 85 12.45 -16.52 -9.15
N SER A 86 11.38 -15.78 -8.88
CA SER A 86 11.19 -14.39 -9.31
C SER A 86 11.53 -13.39 -8.20
N VAL A 87 12.26 -12.33 -8.54
CA VAL A 87 12.53 -11.17 -7.68
C VAL A 87 11.49 -10.08 -7.94
N TRP A 88 10.75 -9.74 -6.90
CA TRP A 88 9.71 -8.72 -6.90
C TRP A 88 10.16 -7.49 -6.12
N VAL A 89 9.87 -6.30 -6.66
CA VAL A 89 10.08 -5.02 -5.96
C VAL A 89 8.75 -4.31 -5.82
N ALA A 90 8.43 -3.85 -4.61
CA ALA A 90 7.11 -3.32 -4.29
C ALA A 90 7.16 -1.87 -3.79
N GLU A 91 6.08 -1.16 -4.09
CA GLU A 91 5.73 0.15 -3.54
C GLU A 91 4.30 0.07 -2.98
N ALA A 92 4.05 0.71 -1.85
CA ALA A 92 2.76 0.84 -1.21
C ALA A 92 2.40 2.31 -1.06
N GLU A 93 1.68 2.86 -2.03
CA GLU A 93 1.24 4.25 -2.00
C GLU A 93 -0.08 4.37 -1.23
N LYS A 94 0.02 5.02 -0.06
CA LYS A 94 -1.03 5.04 0.98
C LYS A 94 -1.61 6.45 1.22
N SER A 95 -1.07 7.46 0.55
CA SER A 95 -1.11 8.84 1.05
C SER A 95 -1.31 9.92 0.00
N ASN A 96 -0.97 9.67 -1.26
CA ASN A 96 -1.11 10.64 -2.33
C ASN A 96 -1.25 9.94 -3.68
N SER A 97 -2.44 10.03 -4.26
CA SER A 97 -2.67 9.48 -5.60
C SER A 97 -1.72 10.08 -6.64
N ASP A 98 -1.30 11.35 -6.54
CA ASP A 98 -0.40 11.97 -7.53
C ASP A 98 0.97 11.28 -7.64
N LYS A 99 1.36 10.50 -6.63
CA LYS A 99 2.63 9.76 -6.62
C LYS A 99 2.59 8.46 -7.40
N ILE A 100 1.42 7.96 -7.82
CA ILE A 100 1.32 6.72 -8.59
C ILE A 100 2.19 6.74 -9.86
N LEU A 101 2.20 7.86 -10.61
CA LEU A 101 3.06 7.99 -11.80
C LEU A 101 4.54 8.05 -11.45
N TYR A 102 4.88 8.59 -10.28
CA TYR A 102 6.24 8.58 -9.78
C TYR A 102 6.69 7.16 -9.42
N ASP A 103 5.81 6.34 -8.83
CA ASP A 103 6.10 4.93 -8.55
C ASP A 103 6.26 4.11 -9.83
N PHE A 104 5.47 4.40 -10.88
CA PHE A 104 5.70 3.81 -12.22
C PHE A 104 7.07 4.22 -12.80
N LEU A 105 7.52 5.45 -12.57
CA LEU A 105 8.88 5.83 -12.94
C LEU A 105 9.94 5.02 -12.17
N LYS A 106 9.73 4.80 -10.86
CA LYS A 106 10.62 3.94 -10.04
C LYS A 106 10.66 2.51 -10.56
N PHE A 107 9.53 1.98 -11.00
CA PHE A 107 9.42 0.63 -11.56
C PHE A 107 10.30 0.41 -12.80
N HIS A 108 10.39 1.40 -13.70
CA HIS A 108 11.34 1.31 -14.81
C HIS A 108 12.78 1.11 -14.32
N PHE A 109 13.15 1.80 -13.25
CA PHE A 109 14.47 1.63 -12.63
C PHE A 109 14.62 0.24 -12.02
N TYR A 110 13.65 -0.23 -11.24
CA TYR A 110 13.73 -1.56 -10.62
C TYR A 110 13.88 -2.68 -11.63
N LEU A 111 13.09 -2.66 -12.70
CA LEU A 111 13.20 -3.63 -13.78
C LEU A 111 14.57 -3.53 -14.48
N ALA A 112 15.08 -2.33 -14.72
CA ALA A 112 16.41 -2.14 -15.30
C ALA A 112 17.56 -2.62 -14.39
N ALA A 113 17.36 -2.62 -13.06
CA ALA A 113 18.31 -3.15 -12.09
C ALA A 113 18.16 -4.66 -11.82
N GLY A 114 17.29 -5.35 -12.56
CA GLY A 114 17.17 -6.81 -12.48
C GLY A 114 16.06 -7.30 -11.58
N ALA A 115 15.05 -6.49 -11.26
CA ALA A 115 13.78 -7.02 -10.79
C ALA A 115 13.09 -7.79 -11.93
N ASP A 116 12.50 -8.94 -11.63
CA ASP A 116 11.73 -9.73 -12.59
C ASP A 116 10.33 -9.13 -12.78
N ALA A 117 9.76 -8.62 -11.70
CA ALA A 117 8.46 -7.94 -11.69
C ALA A 117 8.38 -6.85 -10.62
N VAL A 118 7.39 -5.97 -10.77
CA VAL A 118 7.12 -4.86 -9.86
C VAL A 118 5.66 -4.87 -9.40
N LEU A 119 5.45 -4.44 -8.16
CA LEU A 119 4.17 -4.50 -7.47
C LEU A 119 3.80 -3.13 -6.90
N LEU A 120 2.64 -2.60 -7.28
CA LEU A 120 2.06 -1.40 -6.67
C LEU A 120 0.85 -1.77 -5.81
N LEU A 121 0.90 -1.45 -4.51
CA LEU A 121 -0.18 -1.69 -3.55
C LEU A 121 -0.96 -0.41 -3.28
N LEU A 122 -2.27 -0.42 -3.54
CA LEU A 122 -3.13 0.76 -3.48
C LEU A 122 -4.41 0.50 -2.66
N PRO A 123 -4.80 1.41 -1.77
CA PRO A 123 -6.11 1.33 -1.12
C PRO A 123 -7.25 1.65 -2.11
N LYS A 124 -8.33 0.86 -2.07
CA LYS A 124 -9.56 1.06 -2.85
C LYS A 124 -10.49 2.14 -2.26
N ASN A 125 -10.29 2.48 -0.99
CA ASN A 125 -11.12 3.41 -0.25
C ASN A 125 -10.24 4.37 0.56
N TRP A 126 -9.32 5.05 -0.12
CA TRP A 126 -8.47 6.03 0.54
C TRP A 126 -9.27 7.25 0.95
N SER A 127 -9.55 7.36 2.25
CA SER A 127 -10.24 8.51 2.81
C SER A 127 -9.26 9.62 3.21
N HIS A 128 -9.50 10.82 2.69
CA HIS A 128 -8.77 12.04 3.01
C HIS A 128 -9.73 13.20 3.32
N ARG A 129 -9.19 14.41 3.48
CA ARG A 129 -10.00 15.58 3.88
C ARG A 129 -11.10 15.92 2.87
N SER A 130 -10.83 15.76 1.58
CA SER A 130 -11.73 16.24 0.51
C SER A 130 -12.70 15.15 0.03
N GLY A 131 -12.62 13.94 0.59
CA GLY A 131 -13.48 12.83 0.19
C GLY A 131 -12.76 11.49 0.30
N GLU A 132 -13.30 10.54 -0.44
CA GLU A 132 -12.79 9.20 -0.58
C GLU A 132 -12.42 8.97 -2.04
N VAL A 133 -11.29 8.32 -2.26
CA VAL A 133 -10.74 8.07 -3.58
C VAL A 133 -10.37 6.60 -3.69
N ASP A 134 -10.78 5.99 -4.80
CA ASP A 134 -10.31 4.67 -5.19
C ASP A 134 -8.96 4.79 -5.88
N MET A 135 -7.88 4.72 -5.09
CA MET A 135 -6.52 4.84 -5.63
C MET A 135 -6.18 3.66 -6.53
N PHE A 136 -6.77 2.49 -6.29
CA PHE A 136 -6.58 1.33 -7.14
C PHE A 136 -7.17 1.53 -8.53
N ALA A 137 -8.41 2.04 -8.63
CA ALA A 137 -9.00 2.41 -9.92
C ALA A 137 -8.15 3.46 -10.67
N MET A 138 -7.69 4.50 -9.97
CA MET A 138 -6.76 5.48 -10.55
C MET A 138 -5.44 4.86 -11.01
N GLY A 139 -4.93 3.85 -10.30
CA GLY A 139 -3.73 3.11 -10.66
C GLY A 139 -3.90 2.35 -11.98
N LYS A 140 -5.04 1.66 -12.14
CA LYS A 140 -5.39 0.95 -13.38
C LYS A 140 -5.45 1.92 -14.57
N GLU A 141 -6.25 2.98 -14.42
CA GLU A 141 -6.43 4.01 -15.45
C GLU A 141 -5.08 4.63 -15.87
N ARG A 142 -4.21 4.94 -14.90
CA ARG A 142 -2.88 5.49 -15.20
C ARG A 142 -1.98 4.51 -15.92
N LEU A 143 -2.00 3.22 -15.57
CA LEU A 143 -1.19 2.22 -16.27
C LEU A 143 -1.64 2.08 -17.72
N GLU A 144 -2.96 2.06 -17.95
CA GLU A 144 -3.58 2.04 -19.27
C GLU A 144 -3.19 3.29 -20.08
N HIS A 145 -3.31 4.49 -19.51
CA HIS A 145 -2.87 5.73 -20.16
C HIS A 145 -1.37 5.73 -20.48
N CYS A 146 -0.52 5.18 -19.59
CA CYS A 146 0.90 5.01 -19.87
C CYS A 146 1.12 4.08 -21.07
N GLN A 147 0.37 2.99 -21.18
CA GLN A 147 0.44 2.07 -22.32
C GLN A 147 0.02 2.75 -23.62
N GLU A 148 -1.12 3.43 -23.62
CA GLU A 148 -1.66 4.14 -24.79
C GLU A 148 -0.74 5.26 -25.27
N SER A 149 -0.09 5.96 -24.33
CA SER A 149 0.80 7.09 -24.62
C SER A 149 2.25 6.68 -24.94
N GLY A 150 2.57 5.38 -24.90
CA GLY A 150 3.94 4.89 -25.10
C GLY A 150 4.90 5.24 -23.96
N PHE A 151 4.38 5.53 -22.77
CA PHE A 151 5.17 5.75 -21.55
C PHE A 151 5.56 4.40 -20.92
N GLY A 152 6.50 3.72 -21.57
CA GLY A 152 7.04 2.44 -21.12
C GLY A 152 7.24 1.46 -22.27
N SER A 153 8.04 0.42 -22.03
CA SER A 153 8.21 -0.67 -22.99
C SER A 153 7.15 -1.77 -22.76
N PRO A 154 6.89 -2.65 -23.74
CA PRO A 154 6.02 -3.81 -23.53
C PRO A 154 6.42 -4.63 -22.29
N GLN A 155 7.73 -4.80 -22.05
CA GLN A 155 8.23 -5.53 -20.89
C GLN A 155 7.87 -4.86 -19.56
N PHE A 156 7.79 -3.53 -19.51
CA PHE A 156 7.33 -2.83 -18.30
C PHE A 156 5.88 -3.19 -17.98
N PHE A 157 4.99 -3.15 -18.99
CA PHE A 157 3.58 -3.47 -18.82
C PHE A 157 3.33 -4.94 -18.48
N GLU A 158 4.08 -5.85 -19.10
CA GLU A 158 3.99 -7.30 -18.85
C GLU A 158 4.46 -7.73 -17.45
N ARG A 159 5.25 -6.87 -16.78
CA ARG A 159 5.90 -7.13 -15.49
C ARG A 159 5.39 -6.25 -14.35
N THR A 160 4.36 -5.44 -14.61
CA THR A 160 3.76 -4.55 -13.60
C THR A 160 2.45 -5.14 -13.09
N LEU A 161 2.39 -5.38 -11.78
CA LEU A 161 1.17 -5.78 -11.09
C LEU A 161 0.69 -4.64 -10.19
N ILE A 162 -0.59 -4.30 -10.28
CA ILE A 162 -1.27 -3.39 -9.37
C ILE A 162 -2.21 -4.21 -8.50
N VAL A 163 -2.17 -3.98 -7.18
CA VAL A 163 -3.03 -4.67 -6.23
C VAL A 163 -3.79 -3.67 -5.38
N GLY A 164 -5.12 -3.75 -5.47
CA GLY A 164 -6.07 -3.00 -4.68
C GLY A 164 -6.41 -3.73 -3.38
N TYR A 165 -6.61 -3.00 -2.29
CA TYR A 165 -7.16 -3.56 -1.05
C TYR A 165 -8.14 -2.58 -0.39
N GLU A 166 -9.18 -3.10 0.25
CA GLU A 166 -10.05 -2.32 1.12
C GLU A 166 -9.46 -2.20 2.51
N GLN A 167 -9.49 -0.99 3.05
CA GLN A 167 -9.21 -0.71 4.45
C GLN A 167 -10.50 -0.85 5.24
N ALA A 168 -10.49 -1.66 6.29
CA ALA A 168 -11.64 -1.85 7.18
C ALA A 168 -11.27 -1.63 8.65
N THR A 169 -12.23 -1.23 9.47
CA THR A 169 -12.11 -1.21 10.94
C THR A 169 -12.05 -2.63 11.50
N ALA A 170 -11.70 -2.77 12.77
CA ALA A 170 -11.55 -4.08 13.41
C ALA A 170 -12.85 -4.92 13.48
N ASP A 171 -14.01 -4.26 13.42
CA ASP A 171 -15.34 -4.89 13.33
C ASP A 171 -15.77 -5.16 11.87
N GLY A 172 -14.90 -4.90 10.90
CA GLY A 172 -15.08 -5.23 9.49
C GLY A 172 -15.81 -4.20 8.65
N ARG A 173 -16.16 -3.01 9.18
CA ARG A 173 -16.73 -1.91 8.38
C ARG A 173 -15.67 -1.31 7.47
N THR A 174 -16.01 -1.05 6.22
CA THR A 174 -15.14 -0.32 5.29
C THR A 174 -14.81 1.07 5.85
N LEU A 175 -13.54 1.46 5.80
CA LEU A 175 -13.07 2.76 6.25
C LEU A 175 -13.53 3.85 5.28
N THR A 176 -14.75 4.35 5.51
CA THR A 176 -15.29 5.48 4.76
C THR A 176 -14.81 6.81 5.31
N SER A 177 -15.13 7.91 4.64
CA SER A 177 -14.91 9.26 5.19
C SER A 177 -15.67 9.54 6.50
N ALA A 178 -16.81 8.89 6.74
CA ALA A 178 -17.54 9.01 8.00
C ALA A 178 -16.81 8.26 9.12
N GLU A 179 -16.42 7.02 8.86
CA GLU A 179 -15.64 6.19 9.80
C GLU A 179 -14.31 6.87 10.15
N ARG A 180 -13.61 7.41 9.15
CA ARG A 180 -12.38 8.19 9.39
C ARG A 180 -12.60 9.33 10.38
N ARG A 181 -13.71 10.08 10.26
CA ARG A 181 -14.03 11.18 11.20
C ARG A 181 -14.33 10.66 12.61
N GLU A 182 -15.02 9.54 12.72
CA GLU A 182 -15.30 8.89 14.02
C GLU A 182 -14.01 8.44 14.72
N LEU A 183 -13.09 7.82 13.97
CA LEU A 183 -11.78 7.41 14.49
C LEU A 183 -10.95 8.60 15.00
N ILE A 184 -10.97 9.72 14.27
CA ILE A 184 -10.32 10.97 14.67
C ILE A 184 -10.96 11.53 15.94
N GLY A 185 -12.30 11.60 16.00
CA GLY A 185 -13.03 12.09 17.16
C GLY A 185 -12.73 11.26 18.42
N SER A 186 -12.78 9.94 18.29
CA SER A 186 -12.46 8.99 19.37
C SER A 186 -11.02 9.14 19.86
N HIS A 187 -10.07 9.35 18.94
CA HIS A 187 -8.68 9.59 19.30
C HIS A 187 -8.49 10.89 20.11
N HIS A 188 -9.15 11.98 19.72
CA HIS A 188 -9.09 13.24 20.47
C HIS A 188 -9.73 13.12 21.85
N ALA A 189 -10.87 12.44 21.97
CA ALA A 189 -11.51 12.18 23.26
C ALA A 189 -10.61 11.38 24.20
N ALA A 190 -9.96 10.32 23.69
CA ALA A 190 -9.02 9.52 24.47
C ALA A 190 -7.83 10.34 24.99
N LEU A 191 -7.27 11.25 24.18
CA LEU A 191 -6.19 12.13 24.59
C LEU A 191 -6.63 13.14 25.67
N ALA A 192 -7.85 13.70 25.57
CA ALA A 192 -8.39 14.65 26.55
C ALA A 192 -8.62 14.00 27.93
N HIS A 193 -9.05 12.74 27.97
CA HIS A 193 -9.18 11.99 29.22
C HIS A 193 -7.83 11.73 29.89
N GLN A 194 -6.78 11.46 29.10
CA GLN A 194 -5.41 11.25 29.62
C GLN A 194 -4.81 12.53 30.22
N SER A 195 -5.08 13.70 29.65
CA SER A 195 -4.60 14.98 30.21
C SER A 195 -5.27 15.38 31.54
N ASN A 196 -6.53 14.97 31.76
CA ASN A 196 -7.27 15.32 32.97
C ASN A 196 -6.98 14.38 34.16
N GLY A 197 -6.46 13.18 33.92
CA GLY A 197 -6.10 12.21 34.97
C GLY A 197 -4.74 12.46 35.65
N GLY A 198 -3.93 13.39 35.15
CA GLY A 198 -2.57 13.65 35.65
C GLY A 198 -2.44 14.75 36.71
N ALA A 199 -3.55 15.36 37.18
CA ALA A 199 -3.52 16.55 38.03
C ALA A 199 -3.86 16.32 39.53
N THR A 200 -3.84 15.07 40.03
CA THR A 200 -4.09 14.80 41.45
C THR A 200 -2.93 14.02 42.07
N THR A 201 -1.89 14.74 42.49
CA THR A 201 -0.95 14.29 43.54
C THR A 201 -0.19 15.51 44.07
N VAL A 202 -0.75 16.13 45.11
CA VAL A 202 -0.03 16.88 46.14
C VAL A 202 -0.60 16.45 47.48
#